data_AF-A0A950NNE2-F1
#
_entry.id   AF-A0A950NNE2-F1
#
_cell.length_a   1.000
_cell.length_b   1.000
_cell.length_c   1.000
_cell.angle_alpha   90.00
_cell.angle_beta   90.00
_cell.angle_gamma   90.00
#
_symmetry.space_group_name_H-M   'P 1'
#
loop_
_entity.id
_entity.type
_entity.pdbx_description
1 polymer ?
#
loop_
_entity_poly.entity_id
_entity_poly.type
_entity_poly.pdbx_seq_one_letter_code
_entity_poly.pdbx_strand_id
1 'polypeptide(L)'
;MIVHAHGHNSDHVVFVIDGDMTCGDVRCTAGTHIALDQGDAFGPFVAGPEGVVLFEVMMGDPRSFPADPDGYTALLGQHGVEQLPNPPIDMPSWLQDTRS
;
A
#
# COMPACT_ATOMS: atom_id res chain seq x y z
N MET A 1 -9.68 1.26 4.73
CA MET A 1 -8.28 1.66 4.42
C MET A 1 -8.15 1.80 2.91
N ILE A 2 -7.48 2.85 2.43
CA ILE A 2 -7.12 3.02 1.02
C ILE A 2 -5.60 3.20 0.94
N VAL A 3 -4.92 2.46 0.08
CA VAL A 3 -3.49 2.60 -0.22
C VAL A 3 -3.35 2.86 -1.72
N HIS A 4 -2.58 3.87 -2.09
CA HIS A 4 -2.32 4.21 -3.49
C HIS A 4 -1.64 3.05 -4.23
N ALA A 5 -1.76 3.02 -5.56
CA ALA A 5 -1.00 2.09 -6.38
C ALA A 5 0.50 2.39 -6.24
N HIS A 6 1.31 1.39 -5.93
CA HIS A 6 2.73 1.57 -5.61
C HIS A 6 3.56 0.35 -5.99
N GLY A 7 4.86 0.55 -6.12
CA GLY A 7 5.86 -0.51 -6.22
C GLY A 7 6.85 -0.47 -5.05
N HIS A 8 7.74 -1.46 -4.98
CA HIS A 8 8.77 -1.59 -3.94
C HIS A 8 10.18 -1.71 -4.52
N ASN A 9 11.17 -1.26 -3.76
CA ASN A 9 12.60 -1.40 -4.09
C ASN A 9 13.17 -2.80 -3.78
N SER A 10 12.31 -3.79 -3.60
CA SER A 10 12.63 -5.20 -3.41
C SER A 10 11.45 -6.06 -3.87
N ASP A 11 11.69 -7.37 -4.02
CA ASP A 11 10.61 -8.34 -4.16
C ASP A 11 9.72 -8.29 -2.91
N HIS A 12 8.42 -8.44 -3.10
CA HIS A 12 7.44 -8.31 -2.04
C HIS A 12 6.37 -9.39 -2.15
N VAL A 13 6.12 -10.10 -1.05
CA VAL A 13 4.99 -11.03 -0.92
C VAL A 13 3.94 -10.46 0.03
N VAL A 14 2.69 -10.46 -0.41
CA VAL A 14 1.52 -10.12 0.41
C VAL A 14 0.60 -11.34 0.49
N PHE A 15 0.18 -11.69 1.70
CA PHE A 15 -0.80 -12.76 1.94
C PHE A 15 -1.98 -12.24 2.75
N VAL A 16 -3.20 -12.48 2.27
CA VAL A 16 -4.42 -12.12 3.01
C VAL A 16 -4.70 -13.19 4.06
N ILE A 17 -4.53 -12.84 5.34
CA ILE A 17 -4.83 -13.72 6.47
C ILE A 17 -6.35 -13.76 6.72
N ASP A 18 -6.99 -12.60 6.77
CA ASP A 18 -8.41 -12.46 7.10
C ASP A 18 -9.02 -11.23 6.43
N GLY A 19 -10.35 -11.22 6.29
CA GLY A 19 -11.11 -10.17 5.61
C GLY A 19 -10.90 -10.16 4.10
N ASP A 20 -11.11 -8.99 3.49
CA ASP A 20 -10.95 -8.80 2.06
C ASP A 20 -10.55 -7.37 1.67
N MET A 21 -9.91 -7.27 0.51
CA MET A 21 -9.60 -5.99 -0.15
C MET A 21 -9.67 -6.14 -1.66
N THR A 22 -9.73 -5.03 -2.39
CA THR A 22 -9.37 -5.02 -3.81
C THR A 22 -7.90 -4.67 -3.99
N CYS A 23 -7.27 -5.26 -5.00
CA CYS A 23 -5.99 -4.85 -5.57
C CYS A 23 -6.23 -4.45 -7.02
N GLY A 24 -6.36 -3.15 -7.27
CA GLY A 24 -6.93 -2.66 -8.53
C GLY A 24 -8.37 -3.18 -8.66
N ASP A 25 -8.64 -3.90 -9.75
CA ASP A 25 -9.97 -4.49 -10.02
C ASP A 25 -10.14 -5.92 -9.48
N VAL A 26 -9.09 -6.49 -8.86
CA VAL A 26 -9.11 -7.87 -8.38
C VAL A 26 -9.51 -7.92 -6.91
N ARG A 27 -10.56 -8.68 -6.58
CA ARG A 27 -10.92 -8.95 -5.18
C ARG A 27 -10.01 -10.02 -4.60
N CYS A 28 -9.35 -9.69 -3.50
CA CYS A 28 -8.46 -10.56 -2.74
C CYS A 28 -9.10 -10.88 -1.39
N THR A 29 -9.45 -12.15 -1.15
CA THR A 29 -10.00 -12.64 0.12
C THR A 29 -8.95 -13.44 0.90
N ALA A 30 -9.25 -13.82 2.15
CA ALA A 30 -8.42 -14.74 2.93
C ALA A 30 -7.89 -15.93 2.10
N GLY A 31 -6.58 -16.18 2.17
CA GLY A 31 -5.88 -17.18 1.35
C GLY A 31 -5.26 -16.65 0.05
N THR A 32 -5.55 -15.40 -0.33
CA THR A 32 -4.93 -14.79 -1.53
C THR A 32 -3.46 -14.49 -1.30
N HIS A 33 -2.61 -14.88 -2.26
CA HIS A 33 -1.19 -14.57 -2.32
C HIS A 33 -0.90 -13.67 -3.52
N ILE A 34 -0.18 -12.57 -3.26
CA ILE A 34 0.32 -11.65 -4.28
C ILE A 34 1.84 -11.66 -4.20
N ALA A 35 2.49 -12.02 -5.30
CA ALA A 35 3.93 -11.82 -5.48
C ALA A 35 4.15 -10.61 -6.38
N LEU A 36 5.05 -9.73 -5.96
CA LEU A 36 5.46 -8.54 -6.67
C LEU A 36 6.98 -8.60 -6.84
N ASP A 37 7.43 -8.64 -8.09
CA ASP A 37 8.86 -8.57 -8.41
C ASP A 37 9.35 -7.12 -8.25
N GLN A 38 10.62 -6.95 -7.89
CA GLN A 38 11.22 -5.63 -7.71
C GLN A 38 11.02 -4.74 -8.95
N GLY A 39 10.45 -3.55 -8.73
CA GLY A 39 10.20 -2.56 -9.78
C GLY A 39 8.79 -2.62 -10.38
N ASP A 40 8.04 -3.71 -10.16
CA ASP A 40 6.63 -3.76 -10.52
C ASP A 40 5.77 -2.93 -9.55
N ALA A 41 4.54 -2.65 -9.97
CA ALA A 41 3.54 -1.96 -9.17
C ALA A 41 2.22 -2.72 -9.14
N PHE A 42 1.47 -2.53 -8.06
CA PHE A 42 0.16 -3.14 -7.83
C PHE A 42 -0.80 -2.17 -7.12
N GLY A 43 -2.03 -2.62 -6.91
CA GLY A 43 -3.07 -1.82 -6.28
C GLY A 43 -3.81 -0.91 -7.27
N PRO A 44 -4.50 0.14 -6.78
CA PRO A 44 -4.60 0.55 -5.39
C PRO A 44 -5.22 -0.52 -4.49
N PHE A 45 -4.94 -0.48 -3.18
CA PHE A 45 -5.62 -1.32 -2.20
C PHE A 45 -6.81 -0.59 -1.60
N VAL A 46 -7.98 -1.24 -1.59
CA VAL A 46 -9.16 -0.76 -0.87
C VAL A 46 -9.68 -1.89 0.00
N ALA A 47 -9.57 -1.73 1.32
CA ALA A 47 -10.09 -2.73 2.25
C ALA A 47 -11.62 -2.76 2.23
N GLY A 48 -12.19 -3.95 2.38
CA GLY A 48 -13.63 -4.16 2.57
C GLY A 48 -14.15 -3.51 3.87
N PRO A 49 -15.48 -3.53 4.08
CA PRO A 49 -16.11 -2.84 5.21
C PRO A 49 -15.66 -3.36 6.58
N GLU A 50 -15.34 -4.66 6.67
CA GLU A 50 -14.84 -5.29 7.90
C GLU A 50 -13.31 -5.23 8.03
N GLY A 51 -12.62 -4.60 7.07
CA GLY A 51 -11.17 -4.54 7.01
C GLY A 51 -10.51 -5.78 6.41
N VAL A 52 -9.18 -5.78 6.47
CA VAL A 52 -8.32 -6.85 5.96
C VAL A 52 -7.10 -6.99 6.87
N VAL A 53 -6.63 -8.23 7.07
CA VAL A 53 -5.39 -8.54 7.77
C VAL A 53 -4.40 -9.10 6.76
N LEU A 54 -3.27 -8.42 6.58
CA LEU A 54 -2.21 -8.80 5.65
C LEU A 54 -0.97 -9.30 6.40
N PHE A 55 -0.32 -10.30 5.82
CA PHE A 55 1.06 -10.66 6.13
C PHE A 55 1.93 -10.24 4.96
N GLU A 56 2.88 -9.35 5.21
CA GLU A 56 3.69 -8.70 4.19
C GLU A 56 5.18 -8.96 4.46
N VAL A 57 5.92 -9.35 3.42
CA VAL A 57 7.36 -9.61 3.49
C VAL A 57 8.06 -8.93 2.33
N MET A 58 8.74 -7.81 2.60
CA MET A 58 9.64 -7.15 1.66
C MET A 58 11.05 -7.72 1.80
N MET A 59 11.59 -8.27 0.72
CA MET A 59 12.86 -9.02 0.71
C MET A 59 14.03 -8.13 0.28
N GLY A 60 14.35 -7.13 1.09
CA GLY A 60 15.44 -6.19 0.82
C GLY A 60 15.12 -4.79 1.34
N ASP A 61 15.21 -3.80 0.46
CA ASP A 61 14.82 -2.42 0.77
C ASP A 61 13.28 -2.30 0.77
N PRO A 62 12.65 -2.01 1.92
CA PRO A 62 11.20 -1.99 2.06
C PRO A 62 10.58 -0.67 1.59
N ARG A 63 11.37 0.28 1.08
CA ARG A 63 10.85 1.56 0.63
C ARG A 63 10.03 1.38 -0.65
N SER A 64 8.84 1.97 -0.66
CA SER A 64 7.95 2.00 -1.81
C SER A 64 8.10 3.26 -2.66
N PHE A 65 7.54 3.25 -3.86
CA PHE A 65 7.37 4.43 -4.72
C PHE A 65 5.95 4.47 -5.29
N PRO A 66 5.35 5.67 -5.45
CA PRO A 66 4.01 5.79 -6.01
C PRO A 66 4.03 5.46 -7.51
N ALA A 67 3.02 4.71 -7.96
CA ALA A 67 2.87 4.34 -9.37
C ALA A 67 1.90 5.26 -10.12
N ASP A 68 0.88 5.80 -9.43
CA ASP A 68 -0.14 6.67 -10.04
C ASP A 68 -0.71 7.71 -9.05
N PRO A 69 -0.04 8.87 -8.88
CA PRO A 69 -0.49 9.94 -7.97
C PRO A 69 -1.81 10.59 -8.38
N ASP A 70 -2.06 10.74 -9.68
CA ASP A 70 -3.27 11.38 -10.20
C ASP A 70 -4.49 10.47 -10.00
N GLY A 71 -4.33 9.16 -10.31
CA GLY A 71 -5.35 8.16 -10.04
C GLY A 71 -5.67 8.01 -8.55
N TYR A 72 -4.66 8.13 -7.68
CA TYR A 72 -4.89 8.15 -6.23
C TYR A 72 -5.73 9.36 -5.78
N THR A 73 -5.42 10.55 -6.30
CA THR A 73 -6.21 11.76 -6.01
C THR A 73 -7.67 11.60 -6.44
N ALA A 74 -7.90 11.03 -7.64
CA ALA A 74 -9.24 10.75 -8.13
C ALA A 74 -9.97 9.72 -7.24
N LEU A 75 -9.29 8.65 -6.81
CA LEU A 75 -9.83 7.62 -5.93
C LEU A 75 -10.28 8.21 -4.58
N LEU A 76 -9.45 9.05 -3.96
CA LEU A 76 -9.83 9.74 -2.71
C LEU A 76 -11.10 10.58 -2.88
N GLY A 77 -11.19 11.33 -3.98
CA GLY A 77 -12.37 12.12 -4.32
C GLY A 77 -13.64 11.28 -4.52
N GLN A 78 -13.54 10.12 -5.18
CA GLN A 78 -14.66 9.19 -5.34
C GLN A 78 -15.18 8.63 -4.01
N HIS A 79 -14.28 8.41 -3.06
CA HIS A 79 -14.62 7.92 -1.72
C HIS A 79 -15.00 9.05 -0.74
N GLY A 80 -14.91 10.32 -1.16
CA GLY A 80 -15.22 11.47 -0.30
C GLY A 80 -14.30 11.60 0.90
N VAL A 81 -13.03 11.17 0.77
CA VAL A 81 -12.02 11.21 1.82
C VAL A 81 -10.83 12.04 1.38
N GLU A 82 -10.02 12.47 2.35
CA GLU A 82 -8.77 13.18 2.11
C GLU A 82 -7.61 12.48 2.82
N GLN A 83 -6.40 12.59 2.25
CA GLN A 83 -5.20 12.13 2.92
C GLN A 83 -4.76 13.15 3.96
N LEU A 84 -4.65 12.72 5.21
CA LEU A 84 -4.10 13.53 6.29
C LEU A 84 -2.56 13.58 6.19
N PRO A 85 -1.93 14.66 6.68
CA PRO A 85 -0.47 14.73 6.74
C PRO A 85 0.12 13.60 7.58
N ASN A 86 1.34 13.19 7.25
CA ASN A 86 2.08 12.21 8.05
C ASN A 86 2.21 12.70 9.50
N PRO A 87 1.97 11.84 10.50
CA PRO A 87 2.14 12.23 11.89
C PRO A 87 3.60 12.63 12.15
N PRO A 88 3.83 13.62 13.04
CA PRO A 88 5.16 13.95 13.48
C PRO A 88 5.78 12.73 14.17
N ILE A 89 7.05 12.48 13.88
CA ILE A 89 7.84 11.44 14.54
C ILE A 89 9.12 12.07 15.08
N ASP A 90 9.60 11.54 16.19
CA ASP A 90 10.91 11.90 16.73
C ASP A 90 11.97 11.05 16.00
N MET A 91 12.88 11.71 15.29
CA MET A 91 13.92 11.08 14.50
C MET A 91 15.29 11.56 14.97
N PRO A 92 16.29 10.67 15.04
CA PRO A 92 17.66 11.08 15.31
C PRO A 92 18.13 12.11 14.28
N SER A 93 18.89 13.11 14.70
CA SER A 93 19.35 14.22 13.84
C SER A 93 20.22 13.79 12.65
N TRP A 94 20.76 12.58 12.67
CA TRP A 94 21.58 12.02 11.60
C TRP A 94 20.76 11.26 10.54
N LEU A 95 19.47 11.00 10.79
CA LEU A 95 18.62 10.25 9.89
C LEU A 95 17.72 11.21 9.10
N GLN A 96 17.84 11.16 7.77
CA GLN A 96 16.98 11.94 6.88
C GLN A 96 15.57 11.35 6.87
N ASP A 97 14.56 12.19 7.09
CA ASP A 97 13.17 11.82 6.86
C ASP A 97 12.88 11.80 5.36
N THR A 98 12.51 10.64 4.83
CA THR A 98 12.20 10.43 3.40
C THR A 98 10.72 10.16 3.17
N ARG A 99 9.83 10.49 4.12
CA ARG A 99 8.37 10.27 4.02
C ARG A 99 7.63 11.37 3.24
N SER A 100 8.35 12.40 2.78
CA SER A 100 7.82 13.57 2.06
C SER A 100 7.81 13.40 0.55
#